data_AF-A0A251SSN6-F1
#
_entry.id   AF-A0A251SSN6-F1
#
_cell.length_a   1.000
_cell.length_b   1.000
_cell.length_c   1.000
_cell.angle_alpha   90.00
_cell.angle_beta   90.00
_cell.angle_gamma   90.00
#
_symmetry.space_group_name_H-M   'P 1'
#
loop_
_entity.id
_entity.type
_entity.pdbx_description
1 polymer ?
#
loop_
_entity_poly.entity_id
_entity_poly.type
_entity_poly.pdbx_seq_one_letter_code
_entity_poly.pdbx_strand_id
1 'polypeptide(L)'
;MNRKSTMGGDTLTYVRLPAILLLLTVANSAGVSVSGELPALSVAKFASLQLSPSLVVENSPGSRPGSHVVCERVEIIGLPRLTNLTSFFSSVKVKLTNVNSTGRPPSITVCFHRNASLGVGMCPEGLWEKLTNGSWV
;
A
#
# COMPACT_ATOMS: atom_id res chain seq x y z
N MET A 1 -18.35 -37.91 66.78
CA MET A 1 -19.27 -37.75 65.62
C MET A 1 -18.90 -36.42 64.95
N ASN A 2 -18.10 -36.48 63.89
CA ASN A 2 -17.56 -35.31 63.18
C ASN A 2 -17.73 -35.54 61.68
N ARG A 3 -18.28 -34.56 60.95
CA ARG A 3 -17.80 -34.18 59.61
C ARG A 3 -18.45 -32.87 59.17
N LYS A 4 -17.62 -31.83 59.03
CA LYS A 4 -17.88 -30.62 58.26
C LYS A 4 -17.40 -30.93 56.84
N SER A 5 -18.30 -30.85 55.86
CA SER A 5 -17.94 -30.99 54.44
C SER A 5 -17.50 -29.64 53.90
N THR A 6 -16.24 -29.53 53.47
CA THR A 6 -15.71 -28.40 52.71
C THR A 6 -15.80 -28.70 51.22
N MET A 7 -16.40 -27.77 50.48
CA MET A 7 -16.60 -27.79 49.04
C MET A 7 -15.30 -27.33 48.36
N GLY A 8 -14.49 -28.28 47.87
CA GLY A 8 -13.34 -28.00 47.02
C GLY A 8 -13.79 -27.88 45.57
N GLY A 9 -13.90 -26.66 45.06
CA GLY A 9 -14.04 -26.40 43.62
C GLY A 9 -12.67 -26.47 42.96
N ASP A 10 -12.51 -27.37 42.00
CA ASP A 10 -11.23 -27.66 41.35
C ASP A 10 -10.72 -26.45 40.55
N THR A 11 -9.61 -25.87 41.02
CA THR A 11 -8.87 -24.76 40.39
C THR A 11 -8.36 -25.08 38.97
N LEU A 12 -8.38 -26.36 38.58
CA LEU A 12 -7.81 -26.88 37.34
C LEU A 12 -8.64 -26.56 36.09
N THR A 13 -9.96 -26.43 36.23
CA THR A 13 -10.89 -26.12 35.13
C THR A 13 -10.81 -24.64 34.72
N TYR A 14 -10.50 -23.75 35.65
CA TYR A 14 -10.50 -22.30 35.41
C TYR A 14 -9.32 -21.83 34.55
N VAL A 15 -8.17 -22.51 34.62
CA VAL A 15 -6.94 -22.16 33.89
C VAL A 15 -6.94 -22.70 32.45
N ARG A 16 -7.73 -23.73 32.16
CA ARG A 16 -7.78 -24.38 30.83
C ARG A 16 -8.58 -23.59 29.80
N LEU A 17 -9.66 -22.93 30.21
CA LEU A 17 -10.50 -22.08 29.36
C LEU A 17 -9.75 -20.88 28.72
N PRO A 18 -8.93 -20.10 29.44
CA PRO A 18 -8.22 -18.96 28.85
C PRO A 18 -7.09 -19.38 27.91
N ALA A 19 -6.40 -20.51 28.17
CA ALA A 19 -5.30 -20.98 27.33
C ALA A 19 -5.78 -21.48 25.96
N ILE A 20 -6.94 -22.16 25.92
CA ILE A 20 -7.56 -22.63 24.66
C ILE A 20 -8.06 -21.45 23.84
N LEU A 21 -8.67 -20.45 24.50
CA LEU A 21 -9.11 -19.22 23.83
C LEU A 21 -7.92 -18.45 23.23
N LEU A 22 -6.79 -18.39 23.94
CA LEU A 22 -5.56 -17.77 23.45
C LEU A 22 -5.03 -18.49 22.20
N LEU A 23 -5.00 -19.82 22.19
CA LEU A 23 -4.54 -20.62 21.04
C LEU A 23 -5.43 -20.42 19.79
N LEU A 24 -6.74 -20.30 19.96
CA LEU A 24 -7.68 -20.05 18.85
C LEU A 24 -7.48 -18.67 18.21
N THR A 25 -7.04 -17.67 18.97
CA THR A 25 -6.73 -16.33 18.42
C THR A 25 -5.45 -16.31 17.58
N VAL A 26 -4.45 -17.13 17.91
CA VAL A 26 -3.18 -17.21 17.17
C VAL A 26 -3.32 -17.98 15.85
N ALA A 27 -4.24 -18.95 15.77
CA ALA A 27 -4.44 -19.73 14.54
C ALA A 27 -5.14 -18.95 13.40
N ASN A 28 -5.90 -17.91 13.73
CA ASN A 28 -6.68 -17.12 12.77
C ASN A 28 -5.93 -15.92 12.15
N SER A 29 -4.67 -15.68 12.52
CA SER A 29 -3.88 -14.58 11.94
C SER A 29 -3.14 -14.93 10.65
N ALA A 30 -3.31 -16.14 10.12
CA ALA A 30 -2.79 -16.53 8.80
C ALA A 30 -3.68 -15.96 7.68
N GLY A 31 -3.79 -14.64 7.59
CA GLY A 31 -4.29 -13.98 6.40
C GLY A 31 -3.28 -14.17 5.27
N VAL A 32 -3.67 -14.87 4.21
CA VAL A 32 -2.89 -14.94 2.97
C VAL A 32 -2.89 -13.55 2.35
N SER A 33 -1.85 -12.76 2.61
CA SER A 33 -1.58 -11.55 1.85
C SER A 33 -1.04 -11.95 0.48
N VAL A 34 -1.87 -11.78 -0.55
CA VAL A 34 -1.41 -11.82 -1.95
C VAL A 34 -0.55 -10.58 -2.16
N SER A 35 0.76 -10.74 -1.99
CA SER A 35 1.74 -9.70 -2.30
C SER A 35 1.93 -9.66 -3.81
N GLY A 36 1.11 -8.87 -4.51
CA GLY A 36 1.53 -8.38 -5.82
C GLY A 36 2.71 -7.44 -5.58
N GLU A 37 3.92 -7.84 -5.98
CA GLU A 37 5.10 -6.99 -5.89
C GLU A 37 4.86 -5.73 -6.74
N LEU A 38 4.45 -4.65 -6.09
CA LEU A 38 4.42 -3.33 -6.69
C LEU A 38 5.85 -2.77 -6.69
N PRO A 39 6.23 -1.96 -7.69
CA PRO A 39 7.41 -1.14 -7.61
C PRO A 39 7.32 -0.24 -6.37
N ALA A 40 8.14 -0.55 -5.37
CA ALA A 40 8.21 0.17 -4.11
C ALA A 40 9.45 1.06 -4.09
N LEU A 41 9.25 2.31 -3.69
CA LEU A 41 10.31 3.30 -3.65
C LEU A 41 10.50 3.79 -2.22
N SER A 42 11.65 3.49 -1.61
CA SER A 42 12.01 4.04 -0.30
C SER A 42 12.63 5.42 -0.43
N VAL A 43 12.02 6.40 0.22
CA VAL A 43 12.42 7.80 0.11
C VAL A 43 13.63 8.06 1.02
N ALA A 44 14.85 7.89 0.52
CA ALA A 44 16.06 8.20 1.29
C ALA A 44 16.53 9.67 1.15
N LYS A 45 16.42 10.30 -0.04
CA LYS A 45 16.62 11.76 -0.26
C LYS A 45 16.34 12.18 -1.70
N PHE A 46 16.61 11.27 -2.64
CA PHE A 46 16.26 11.40 -4.06
C PHE A 46 15.92 10.00 -4.55
N ALA A 47 14.79 9.88 -5.22
CA ALA A 47 14.29 8.62 -5.71
C ALA A 47 14.22 8.69 -7.23
N SER A 48 15.02 7.88 -7.92
CA SER A 48 14.86 7.68 -9.37
C SER A 48 14.15 6.36 -9.59
N LEU A 49 13.11 6.38 -10.42
CA LEU A 49 12.32 5.19 -10.74
C LEU A 49 12.26 5.03 -12.25
N GLN A 50 12.63 3.84 -12.71
CA GLN A 50 12.41 3.41 -14.08
C GLN A 50 11.04 2.75 -14.16
N LEU A 51 10.22 3.24 -15.08
CA LEU A 51 8.87 2.75 -15.31
C LEU A 51 8.80 2.14 -16.70
N SER A 52 8.08 1.02 -16.78
CA SER A 52 7.78 0.32 -18.01
C SER A 52 6.29 -0.04 -18.00
N PRO A 53 5.39 0.96 -18.09
CA PRO A 53 3.96 0.71 -17.95
C PRO A 53 3.52 -0.33 -18.97
N SER A 54 2.75 -1.31 -18.51
CA SER A 54 2.31 -2.46 -19.32
C SER A 54 0.82 -2.76 -19.17
N LEU A 55 0.18 -2.30 -18.11
CA LEU A 55 -1.24 -2.54 -17.88
C LEU A 55 -2.08 -1.62 -18.75
N VAL A 56 -2.81 -2.19 -19.70
CA VAL A 56 -3.79 -1.46 -20.51
C VAL A 56 -5.08 -1.31 -19.70
N VAL A 57 -5.53 -0.07 -19.55
CA VAL A 57 -6.77 0.28 -18.84
C VAL A 57 -7.71 1.00 -19.81
N GLU A 58 -8.94 0.49 -19.90
CA GLU A 58 -10.03 1.10 -20.65
C GLU A 58 -10.84 2.03 -19.75
N ASN A 59 -11.38 3.11 -20.33
CA ASN A 59 -12.30 4.02 -19.65
C ASN A 59 -11.75 4.55 -18.31
N SER A 60 -10.44 4.76 -18.24
CA SER A 60 -9.80 5.46 -17.13
C SER A 60 -10.47 6.82 -16.94
N PRO A 61 -10.94 7.18 -15.73
CA PRO A 61 -11.49 8.50 -15.51
C PRO A 61 -10.40 9.55 -15.79
N GLY A 62 -10.70 10.61 -16.53
CA GLY A 62 -9.69 11.58 -16.99
C GLY A 62 -9.03 11.23 -18.33
N SER A 63 -9.28 10.05 -18.91
CA SER A 63 -8.99 9.76 -20.31
C SER A 63 -10.20 10.06 -21.21
N ARG A 64 -10.00 10.05 -22.53
CA ARG A 64 -11.12 10.20 -23.47
C ARG A 64 -12.01 8.96 -23.42
N PRO A 65 -13.34 9.07 -23.53
CA PRO A 65 -14.23 7.92 -23.62
C PRO A 65 -13.80 6.96 -24.73
N GLY A 66 -13.75 5.65 -24.43
CA GLY A 66 -13.33 4.61 -25.38
C GLY A 66 -11.83 4.59 -25.68
N SER A 67 -11.00 5.40 -25.00
CA SER A 67 -9.55 5.33 -25.14
C SER A 67 -8.93 4.28 -24.22
N HIS A 68 -7.84 3.69 -24.71
CA HIS A 68 -6.97 2.82 -23.92
C HIS A 68 -5.76 3.62 -23.45
N VAL A 69 -5.45 3.51 -22.17
CA VAL A 69 -4.24 4.11 -21.58
C VAL A 69 -3.38 3.00 -20.97
N VAL A 70 -2.06 3.20 -20.97
CA VAL A 70 -1.14 2.26 -20.31
C VAL A 70 -0.75 2.86 -18.97
N CYS A 71 -1.03 2.14 -17.90
CA CYS A 71 -0.93 2.62 -16.53
C CYS A 71 0.06 1.79 -15.72
N GLU A 72 0.69 2.43 -14.73
CA GLU A 72 1.51 1.77 -13.73
C GLU A 72 1.25 2.46 -12.38
N ARG A 73 1.21 1.66 -11.31
CA ARG A 73 1.08 2.17 -9.94
C ARG A 73 2.43 2.07 -9.26
N VAL A 74 2.81 3.15 -8.58
CA VAL A 74 4.04 3.25 -7.82
C VAL A 74 3.70 3.46 -6.35
N GLU A 75 4.26 2.63 -5.48
CA GLU A 75 4.18 2.86 -4.04
C GLU A 75 5.37 3.70 -3.57
N ILE A 76 5.07 4.84 -2.94
CA ILE A 76 6.09 5.71 -2.34
C ILE A 76 6.09 5.47 -0.84
N ILE A 77 7.14 4.82 -0.36
CA ILE A 77 7.33 4.49 1.04
C ILE A 77 8.23 5.56 1.69
N GLY A 78 7.65 6.31 2.62
CA GLY A 78 8.38 7.30 3.42
C GLY A 78 9.37 6.66 4.40
N LEU A 79 10.21 7.48 5.04
CA LEU A 79 11.09 6.94 6.09
C LEU A 79 10.32 6.46 7.32
N PRO A 80 10.77 5.37 7.97
CA PRO A 80 10.17 4.90 9.21
C PRO A 80 10.28 5.96 10.32
N ARG A 81 9.16 6.33 10.92
CA ARG A 81 9.11 7.39 11.94
C ARG A 81 9.84 7.03 13.22
N LEU A 82 9.77 5.75 13.64
CA LEU A 82 10.40 5.26 14.87
C LEU A 82 11.93 5.45 14.87
N THR A 83 12.58 5.36 13.72
CA THR A 83 14.03 5.51 13.58
C THR A 83 14.45 6.92 13.13
N ASN A 84 13.48 7.78 12.76
CA ASN A 84 13.71 9.10 12.19
C ASN A 84 12.89 10.18 12.92
N LEU A 85 12.91 10.16 14.25
CA LEU A 85 12.07 11.01 15.10
C LEU A 85 12.35 12.51 14.95
N THR A 86 13.58 12.88 14.59
CA THR A 86 14.01 14.29 14.41
C THR A 86 13.91 14.76 12.97
N SER A 87 13.62 13.88 12.02
CA SER A 87 13.53 14.24 10.60
C SER A 87 12.06 14.33 10.15
N PHE A 88 11.74 15.48 9.56
CA PHE A 88 10.46 15.74 8.94
C PHE A 88 10.71 15.98 7.45
N PHE A 89 10.17 15.10 6.61
CA PHE A 89 10.18 15.31 5.17
C PHE A 89 9.23 16.46 4.84
N SER A 90 9.77 17.57 4.33
CA SER A 90 8.96 18.67 3.80
C SER A 90 8.56 18.45 2.34
N SER A 91 9.34 17.67 1.58
CA SER A 91 9.06 17.32 0.18
C SER A 91 9.83 16.08 -0.26
N VAL A 92 9.36 15.43 -1.32
CA VAL A 92 10.03 14.31 -1.98
C VAL A 92 10.13 14.62 -3.48
N LYS A 93 11.34 14.54 -4.02
CA LYS A 93 11.56 14.65 -5.47
C LYS A 93 11.76 13.26 -6.05
N VAL A 94 10.85 12.86 -6.92
CA VAL A 94 10.92 11.60 -7.66
C VAL A 94 11.26 11.90 -9.12
N LYS A 95 12.30 11.28 -9.65
CA LYS A 95 12.65 11.31 -11.07
C LYS A 95 12.10 10.07 -11.74
N LEU A 96 11.20 10.24 -12.70
CA LEU A 96 10.64 9.14 -13.48
C LEU A 96 11.37 9.02 -14.82
N THR A 97 11.73 7.80 -15.21
CA THR A 97 12.32 7.50 -16.52
C THR A 97 11.48 6.42 -17.18
N ASN A 98 10.90 6.69 -18.35
CA ASN A 98 10.15 5.69 -19.12
C ASN A 98 11.13 4.91 -20.01
N VAL A 99 11.25 3.60 -19.80
CA VAL A 99 12.23 2.76 -20.52
C VAL A 99 11.78 2.45 -21.95
N ASN A 100 10.49 2.56 -22.22
CA ASN A 100 9.88 2.22 -23.52
C ASN A 100 9.77 3.41 -24.48
N SER A 101 10.25 4.60 -24.11
CA SER A 101 10.12 5.78 -24.96
C SER A 101 11.14 5.78 -26.10
N THR A 102 10.78 5.19 -27.24
CA THR A 102 11.51 5.37 -28.50
C THR A 102 10.83 6.47 -29.31
N GLY A 103 11.38 7.69 -29.29
CA GLY A 103 10.85 8.83 -30.06
C GLY A 103 10.24 9.93 -29.18
N ARG A 104 9.03 10.39 -29.53
CA ARG A 104 8.39 11.53 -28.84
C ARG A 104 8.02 11.13 -27.39
N PRO A 105 8.38 11.94 -26.38
CA PRO A 105 7.94 11.69 -25.01
C PRO A 105 6.41 11.58 -24.92
N PRO A 106 5.87 10.54 -24.26
CA PRO A 106 4.42 10.39 -24.12
C PRO A 106 3.82 11.52 -23.28
N SER A 107 2.53 11.79 -23.48
CA SER A 107 1.77 12.62 -22.54
C SER A 107 1.53 11.82 -21.27
N ILE A 108 2.09 12.27 -20.15
CA ILE A 108 1.97 11.58 -18.86
C ILE A 108 1.03 12.38 -17.96
N THR A 109 0.11 11.68 -17.32
CA THR A 109 -0.74 12.18 -16.23
C THR A 109 -0.48 11.36 -14.98
N VAL A 110 -0.52 12.01 -13.82
CA VAL A 110 -0.27 11.39 -12.51
C VAL A 110 -1.44 11.71 -11.58
N CYS A 111 -1.69 10.81 -10.63
CA CYS A 111 -2.60 11.08 -9.51
C CYS A 111 -1.97 10.56 -8.23
N PHE A 112 -2.22 11.26 -7.12
CA PHE A 112 -1.72 10.89 -5.80
C PHE A 112 -2.88 10.47 -4.89
N HIS A 113 -2.77 9.32 -4.25
CA HIS A 113 -3.76 8.84 -3.30
C HIS A 113 -3.10 8.00 -2.19
N ARG A 114 -3.65 8.04 -0.97
CA ARG A 114 -2.99 7.51 0.25
C ARG A 114 -3.13 5.99 0.46
N ASN A 115 -3.96 5.29 -0.32
CA ASN A 115 -4.20 3.86 -0.13
C ASN A 115 -4.33 3.13 -1.48
N ALA A 116 -4.07 1.83 -1.52
CA ALA A 116 -4.29 0.98 -2.70
C ALA A 116 -5.78 0.68 -2.99
N SER A 117 -6.71 1.48 -2.47
CA SER A 117 -8.16 1.25 -2.55
C SER A 117 -8.77 1.50 -3.94
N LEU A 118 -8.08 2.25 -4.80
CA LEU A 118 -8.51 2.48 -6.17
C LEU A 118 -7.88 1.45 -7.11
N GLY A 119 -8.53 1.16 -8.24
CA GLY A 119 -7.91 0.38 -9.32
C GLY A 119 -6.75 1.16 -9.98
N VAL A 120 -5.80 0.46 -10.59
CA VAL A 120 -4.73 1.12 -11.37
C VAL A 120 -5.36 1.88 -12.54
N GLY A 121 -4.99 3.14 -12.74
CA GLY A 121 -5.62 3.98 -13.76
C GLY A 121 -7.04 4.46 -13.42
N MET A 122 -7.52 4.29 -12.17
CA MET A 122 -8.91 4.59 -11.80
C MET A 122 -9.05 5.72 -10.77
N CYS A 123 -8.14 6.70 -10.77
CA CYS A 123 -8.33 7.92 -9.99
C CYS A 123 -9.52 8.72 -10.53
N PRO A 124 -10.31 9.39 -9.66
CA PRO A 124 -11.32 10.36 -10.08
C PRO A 124 -10.77 11.40 -11.06
N GLU A 125 -11.58 11.83 -12.03
CA GLU A 125 -11.18 12.71 -13.13
C GLU A 125 -10.44 13.97 -12.65
N GLY A 126 -10.95 14.64 -11.62
CA GLY A 126 -10.35 15.88 -11.08
C GLY A 126 -9.05 15.71 -10.28
N LEU A 127 -8.57 14.47 -10.08
CA LEU A 127 -7.33 14.18 -9.36
C LEU A 127 -6.15 13.86 -10.29
N TRP A 128 -6.37 13.88 -11.60
CA TRP A 128 -5.31 13.69 -12.58
C TRP A 128 -4.64 14.99 -12.93
N GLU A 129 -3.32 14.98 -12.87
CA GLU A 129 -2.48 16.12 -13.16
C GLU A 129 -1.53 15.80 -14.31
N LYS A 130 -1.50 16.66 -15.31
CA LYS A 130 -0.66 16.48 -16.48
C LYS A 130 0.76 16.98 -16.20
N LEU A 131 1.75 16.17 -16.53
CA LEU A 131 3.14 16.62 -16.51
C LEU A 131 3.40 17.58 -17.67
N THR A 132 3.95 18.75 -17.37
CA THR A 132 4.32 19.76 -18.37
C THR A 132 5.83 19.79 -18.50
N ASN A 133 6.35 19.58 -19.72
CA ASN A 133 7.79 19.52 -19.99
C ASN A 133 8.55 18.51 -19.10
N GLY A 134 7.91 17.40 -18.71
CA GLY A 134 8.52 16.37 -17.87
C GLY A 134 8.64 16.73 -16.39
N SER A 135 8.00 17.81 -15.94
CA SER A 135 7.93 18.21 -14.53
C SER A 135 6.48 18.50 -14.12
N TRP A 136 6.19 18.28 -12.84
CA TRP A 136 4.99 18.78 -12.18
C TRP A 136 5.43 20.04 -11.41
N VAL A 137 4.80 21.18 -11.70
CA VAL A 137 5.11 22.50 -11.13
C VAL A 137 4.13 22.83 -10.03
#